data_AF-A0A920TEN0-F1
#
_entry.id   AF-A0A920TEN0-F1
#
_cell.length_a   1.000
_cell.length_b   1.000
_cell.length_c   1.000
_cell.angle_alpha   90.00
_cell.angle_beta   90.00
_cell.angle_gamma   90.00
#
_symmetry.space_group_name_H-M   'P 1'
#
loop_
_entity.id
_entity.type
_entity.pdbx_description
1 polymer ?
#
loop_
_entity_poly.entity_id
_entity_poly.type
_entity_poly.pdbx_seq_one_letter_code
_entity_poly.pdbx_strand_id
1 'polypeptide(L)'
;MVCFFFGVHSVYADHFTEDYIESERDKLKSQFEAGLFDREEDYEIKLEFLLEELYKSHESVEYKSPFQEKKEERSGTGLFGAVVPVIIIGYFLLRMRNRRSQNTVVESEPYRSRSSSYLENESASRDIIGETEEQNRVVESDPYENPDVPDMENESSGNSWREKLRDKSRDDMVQRLNATGVKATMSERGRPEEGIRSGRFHRSLGLIDIEEDVISWINVVRIKSRDKNGPSRYRTVFAIPDATVPMDHEALKVATVRKKSFPIFGKVVGIHWQSEEKLNPLVELFTKDEEVESLVTEVGDVQIHTHPRIFQGWTIEILTVGSVFEPHKIHWNVIHKIADYLTSSPR
;
A
#
# COMPACT_ATOMS: atom_id res chain seq x y z
N MET A 1 15.56 -28.34 42.52
CA MET A 1 15.80 -28.13 41.07
C MET A 1 14.43 -28.09 40.41
N VAL A 2 13.88 -26.88 40.21
CA VAL A 2 12.55 -26.66 39.63
C VAL A 2 12.79 -26.01 38.27
N CYS A 3 12.55 -26.76 37.20
CA CYS A 3 12.63 -26.25 35.84
C CYS A 3 11.28 -25.63 35.47
N PHE A 4 11.23 -24.30 35.39
CA PHE A 4 10.16 -23.60 34.68
C PHE A 4 10.46 -23.64 33.19
N PHE A 5 9.66 -24.39 32.43
CA PHE A 5 9.56 -24.21 30.98
C PHE A 5 8.72 -22.95 30.73
N PHE A 6 9.37 -21.84 30.40
CA PHE A 6 8.68 -20.70 29.79
C PHE A 6 8.46 -21.04 28.31
N GLY A 7 7.22 -21.34 27.97
CA GLY A 7 6.78 -21.46 26.59
C GLY A 7 6.79 -20.10 25.91
N VAL A 8 7.67 -19.96 24.91
CA VAL A 8 7.66 -18.84 23.97
C VAL A 8 6.36 -18.90 23.18
N HIS A 9 5.40 -18.05 23.52
CA HIS A 9 4.26 -17.78 22.64
C HIS A 9 4.75 -16.78 21.60
N SER A 10 4.88 -17.22 20.35
CA SER A 10 5.00 -16.28 19.24
C SER A 10 3.68 -15.53 19.14
N VAL A 11 3.65 -14.27 19.60
CA VAL A 11 2.50 -13.38 19.45
C VAL A 11 2.42 -12.96 17.99
N TYR A 12 1.76 -13.78 17.18
CA TYR A 12 1.27 -13.39 15.86
C TYR A 12 0.02 -12.53 16.07
N ALA A 13 -0.09 -11.44 15.32
CA ALA A 13 -1.12 -10.43 15.43
C ALA A 13 -2.50 -10.85 14.86
N ASP A 14 -2.90 -12.11 15.03
CA ASP A 14 -4.15 -12.70 14.51
C ASP A 14 -4.90 -13.50 15.59
N HIS A 15 -5.14 -12.92 16.77
CA HIS A 15 -5.96 -13.56 17.81
C HIS A 15 -7.43 -13.18 17.68
N PHE A 16 -8.06 -13.61 16.59
CA PHE A 16 -9.51 -13.82 16.58
C PHE A 16 -9.80 -15.16 17.30
N THR A 17 -9.77 -15.15 18.63
CA THR A 17 -10.20 -16.34 19.39
C THR A 17 -11.70 -16.59 19.17
N GLU A 18 -12.15 -17.83 19.25
CA GLU A 18 -13.57 -18.18 19.13
C GLU A 18 -14.42 -17.35 20.11
N ASP A 19 -14.01 -17.29 21.38
CA ASP A 19 -14.63 -16.44 22.41
C ASP A 19 -14.72 -14.96 22.02
N TYR A 20 -13.67 -14.43 21.38
CA TYR A 20 -13.66 -13.04 20.92
C TYR A 20 -14.66 -12.84 19.78
N ILE A 21 -14.67 -13.74 18.79
CA ILE A 21 -15.59 -13.67 17.65
C ILE A 21 -17.04 -13.78 18.12
N GLU A 22 -17.35 -14.69 19.06
CA GLU A 22 -18.68 -14.82 19.63
C GLU A 22 -19.10 -13.57 20.41
N SER A 23 -18.19 -13.00 21.21
CA SER A 23 -18.48 -11.76 21.96
C SER A 23 -18.77 -10.57 21.03
N GLU A 24 -18.02 -10.43 19.92
CA GLU A 24 -18.26 -9.38 18.94
C GLU A 24 -19.53 -9.64 18.13
N ARG A 25 -19.89 -10.90 17.85
CA ARG A 25 -21.16 -11.26 17.20
C ARG A 25 -22.36 -10.84 18.06
N ASP A 26 -22.32 -11.15 19.36
CA ASP A 26 -23.42 -10.82 20.27
C ASP A 26 -23.57 -9.31 20.45
N LYS A 27 -22.46 -8.59 20.58
CA LYS A 27 -22.42 -7.13 20.59
C LYS A 27 -22.95 -6.53 19.29
N LEU A 28 -22.60 -7.10 18.14
CA LEU A 28 -23.09 -6.69 16.83
C LEU A 28 -24.61 -6.82 16.74
N LYS A 29 -25.15 -7.95 17.22
CA LYS A 29 -26.59 -8.22 17.27
C LYS A 29 -27.31 -7.22 18.17
N SER A 30 -26.79 -6.95 19.38
CA SER A 30 -27.36 -5.94 20.27
C SER A 30 -27.35 -4.54 19.66
N GLN A 31 -26.30 -4.16 18.94
CA GLN A 31 -26.23 -2.87 18.25
C GLN A 31 -27.26 -2.75 17.12
N PHE A 32 -27.49 -3.84 16.39
CA PHE A 32 -28.52 -3.91 15.35
C PHE A 32 -29.93 -3.79 15.93
N GLU A 33 -30.23 -4.54 16.99
CA GLU A 33 -31.50 -4.46 17.71
C GLU A 33 -31.74 -3.08 18.33
N ALA A 34 -30.68 -2.37 18.73
CA ALA A 34 -30.73 -1.00 19.22
C ALA A 34 -30.85 0.07 18.11
N GLY A 35 -30.88 -0.31 16.83
CA GLY A 35 -30.98 0.62 15.71
C GLY A 35 -29.74 1.49 15.48
N LEU A 36 -28.56 1.05 15.93
CA LEU A 36 -27.30 1.81 15.81
C LEU A 36 -26.62 1.67 14.45
N PHE A 37 -27.27 0.97 13.52
CA PHE A 37 -26.79 0.81 12.15
C PHE A 37 -27.57 1.73 11.22
N ASP A 38 -26.84 2.55 10.46
CA ASP A 38 -27.43 3.45 9.47
C ASP A 38 -28.14 2.66 8.35
N ARG A 39 -27.66 1.44 8.06
CA ARG A 39 -28.20 0.51 7.05
C ARG A 39 -28.09 -0.93 7.52
N GLU A 40 -29.09 -1.75 7.20
CA GLU A 40 -29.10 -3.19 7.47
C GLU A 40 -27.94 -3.92 6.78
N GLU A 41 -27.53 -3.45 5.60
CA GLU A 41 -26.39 -3.99 4.86
C GLU A 41 -25.07 -3.90 5.65
N ASP A 42 -24.89 -2.85 6.47
CA ASP A 42 -23.67 -2.68 7.28
C ASP A 42 -23.60 -3.70 8.43
N TYR A 43 -24.76 -4.17 8.92
CA TYR A 43 -24.84 -5.27 9.88
C TYR A 43 -24.53 -6.61 9.20
N GLU A 44 -25.15 -6.88 8.05
CA GLU A 44 -24.92 -8.12 7.29
C GLU A 44 -23.44 -8.32 6.94
N ILE A 45 -22.78 -7.28 6.42
CA ILE A 45 -21.35 -7.34 6.05
C ILE A 45 -20.48 -7.64 7.27
N LYS A 46 -20.74 -6.99 8.41
CA LYS A 46 -20.00 -7.26 9.67
C LYS A 46 -20.25 -8.67 10.18
N LEU A 47 -21.49 -9.14 10.13
CA LEU A 47 -21.83 -10.49 10.57
C LEU A 47 -21.17 -11.55 9.68
N GLU A 48 -21.22 -11.37 8.36
CA GLU A 48 -20.60 -12.27 7.39
C GLU A 48 -19.09 -12.39 7.63
N PHE A 49 -18.41 -11.27 7.90
CA PHE A 49 -16.99 -11.29 8.24
C PHE A 49 -16.67 -12.08 9.51
N LEU A 50 -17.41 -11.88 10.61
CA LEU A 50 -17.17 -12.65 11.84
C LEU A 50 -17.40 -14.14 11.62
N LEU A 51 -18.41 -14.50 10.84
CA LEU A 51 -18.67 -15.89 10.48
C LEU A 51 -17.54 -16.46 9.63
N GLU A 52 -17.06 -15.74 8.62
CA GLU A 52 -15.93 -16.18 7.79
C GLU A 52 -14.66 -16.41 8.64
N GLU A 53 -14.38 -15.51 9.58
CA GLU A 53 -13.22 -15.65 10.48
C GLU A 53 -13.38 -16.83 11.46
N LEU A 54 -14.60 -17.09 11.95
CA LEU A 54 -14.91 -18.27 12.74
C LEU A 54 -14.69 -19.56 11.93
N TYR A 55 -15.14 -19.59 10.67
CA TYR A 55 -14.95 -20.78 9.83
C TYR A 55 -13.48 -21.03 9.49
N LYS A 56 -12.68 -19.97 9.26
CA LYS A 56 -11.23 -20.10 9.05
C LYS A 56 -10.51 -20.68 10.26
N SER A 57 -10.91 -20.31 11.48
CA SER A 57 -10.29 -20.85 12.69
C SER A 57 -10.60 -22.36 12.85
N HIS A 58 -11.81 -22.79 12.50
CA HIS A 58 -12.20 -24.21 12.56
C HIS A 58 -11.62 -25.09 11.44
N GLU A 59 -11.28 -24.54 10.27
CA GLU A 59 -10.64 -25.32 9.18
C GLU A 59 -9.15 -25.64 9.46
N SER A 60 -8.56 -25.05 10.51
CA SER A 60 -7.14 -25.24 10.86
C SER A 60 -6.83 -26.44 11.78
N VAL A 61 -7.81 -27.31 12.06
CA VAL A 61 -7.62 -28.49 12.92
C VAL A 61 -7.71 -29.79 12.11
N GLU A 62 -6.58 -30.26 11.55
CA GLU A 62 -6.06 -31.63 11.80
C GLU A 62 -4.70 -31.89 11.11
N TYR A 63 -3.61 -31.97 11.90
CA TYR A 63 -2.62 -33.04 11.73
C TYR A 63 -1.81 -33.25 13.02
N LYS A 64 -2.25 -34.21 13.85
CA LYS A 64 -1.39 -34.85 14.84
C LYS A 64 -0.75 -36.08 14.19
N SER A 65 0.53 -35.98 13.83
CA SER A 65 1.42 -37.14 13.72
C SER A 65 1.80 -37.59 15.13
N PRO A 66 1.60 -38.87 15.46
CA PRO A 66 2.78 -39.67 15.75
C PRO A 66 2.58 -41.15 15.38
N PHE A 67 3.43 -41.61 14.46
CA PHE A 67 3.69 -43.03 14.18
C PHE A 67 2.56 -43.87 13.54
N GLN A 68 3.00 -44.59 12.52
CA GLN A 68 2.26 -45.57 11.74
C GLN A 68 1.66 -46.67 12.61
N GLU A 69 0.45 -47.14 12.26
CA GLU A 69 0.27 -48.46 11.63
C GLU A 69 -1.17 -48.65 11.10
N LYS A 70 -1.24 -49.09 9.83
CA LYS A 70 -2.24 -50.01 9.21
C LYS A 70 -3.60 -50.17 9.92
N LYS A 71 -4.74 -50.05 9.23
CA LYS A 71 -5.14 -50.82 8.04
C LYS A 71 -6.47 -50.27 7.48
N GLU A 72 -6.67 -50.51 6.19
CA GLU A 72 -7.92 -50.33 5.44
C GLU A 72 -9.20 -50.76 6.19
N GLU A 73 -10.28 -49.99 6.06
CA GLU A 73 -11.52 -50.51 5.48
C GLU A 73 -12.54 -49.42 5.11
N ARG A 74 -13.30 -49.74 4.06
CA ARG A 74 -14.36 -48.96 3.41
C ARG A 74 -15.48 -48.56 4.37
N SER A 75 -16.07 -47.39 4.13
CA SER A 75 -17.51 -47.20 3.79
C SER A 75 -18.05 -45.88 4.35
N GLY A 76 -18.98 -45.26 3.60
CA GLY A 76 -19.90 -44.27 4.16
C GLY A 76 -19.79 -42.87 3.57
N THR A 77 -20.33 -42.69 2.36
CA THR A 77 -20.79 -41.38 1.87
C THR A 77 -21.84 -40.80 2.82
N GLY A 78 -21.43 -39.86 3.66
CA GLY A 78 -22.30 -39.05 4.52
C GLY A 78 -22.83 -37.83 3.77
N LEU A 79 -24.15 -37.81 3.53
CA LEU A 79 -24.91 -36.87 2.70
C LEU A 79 -25.07 -35.44 3.26
N PHE A 80 -24.23 -35.02 4.21
CA PHE A 80 -24.37 -33.72 4.90
C PHE A 80 -23.37 -32.63 4.45
N GLY A 81 -22.35 -32.98 3.65
CA GLY A 81 -21.30 -32.03 3.22
C GLY A 81 -21.60 -31.21 1.95
N ALA A 82 -22.66 -31.54 1.20
CA ALA A 82 -22.90 -30.92 -0.11
C ALA A 82 -24.12 -29.97 -0.15
N VAL A 83 -25.01 -30.00 0.84
CA VAL A 83 -26.29 -29.26 0.74
C VAL A 83 -26.12 -27.77 1.07
N VAL A 84 -25.23 -27.42 2.00
CA VAL A 84 -25.03 -26.02 2.43
C VAL A 84 -24.27 -25.16 1.40
N PRO A 85 -23.15 -25.61 0.78
CA PRO A 85 -22.46 -24.79 -0.23
C PRO A 85 -23.30 -24.57 -1.50
N VAL A 86 -24.21 -25.49 -1.84
CA VAL A 86 -25.12 -25.33 -2.99
C VAL A 86 -26.18 -24.25 -2.74
N ILE A 87 -26.66 -24.10 -1.50
CA ILE A 87 -27.61 -23.04 -1.12
C ILE A 87 -26.95 -21.66 -1.19
N ILE A 88 -25.70 -21.53 -0.74
CA ILE A 88 -24.95 -20.26 -0.76
C ILE A 88 -24.62 -19.85 -2.21
N ILE A 89 -24.10 -20.78 -3.03
CA ILE A 89 -23.82 -20.53 -4.45
C ILE A 89 -25.12 -20.23 -5.22
N GLY A 90 -26.20 -20.95 -4.92
CA GLY A 90 -27.52 -20.73 -5.51
C GLY A 90 -28.10 -19.35 -5.18
N TYR A 91 -27.98 -18.90 -3.93
CA TYR A 91 -28.39 -17.57 -3.49
C TYR A 91 -27.57 -16.47 -4.17
N PHE A 92 -26.25 -16.67 -4.32
CA PHE A 92 -25.36 -15.72 -4.99
C PHE A 92 -25.69 -15.55 -6.48
N LEU A 93 -26.03 -16.65 -7.17
CA LEU A 93 -26.45 -16.62 -8.58
C LEU A 93 -27.85 -16.03 -8.78
N LEU A 94 -28.80 -16.29 -7.87
CA LEU A 94 -30.13 -15.67 -7.87
C LEU A 94 -30.06 -14.16 -7.63
N ARG A 95 -29.21 -13.70 -6.69
CA ARG A 95 -29.01 -12.27 -6.40
C ARG A 95 -28.36 -11.52 -7.58
N MET A 96 -27.45 -12.14 -8.32
CA MET A 96 -26.87 -11.55 -9.54
C MET A 96 -27.89 -11.41 -10.68
N ARG A 97 -28.84 -12.34 -10.80
CA ARG A 97 -29.86 -12.31 -11.86
C ARG A 97 -30.91 -11.21 -11.63
N ASN A 98 -31.28 -10.94 -10.38
CA ASN A 98 -32.28 -9.90 -10.05
C ASN A 98 -31.76 -8.46 -10.20
N ARG A 99 -30.43 -8.25 -10.24
CA ARG A 99 -29.84 -6.93 -10.52
C ARG A 99 -29.87 -6.52 -12.00
N ARG A 100 -30.20 -7.44 -12.92
CA ARG A 100 -30.29 -7.13 -14.36
C ARG A 100 -31.69 -6.70 -14.83
N SER A 101 -32.74 -6.82 -14.00
CA SER A 101 -34.13 -6.55 -14.42
C SER A 101 -34.70 -5.21 -13.96
N GLN A 102 -33.92 -4.34 -13.29
CA GLN A 102 -34.41 -3.02 -12.84
C GLN A 102 -33.94 -1.83 -13.69
N ASN A 103 -33.24 -2.05 -14.81
CA ASN A 103 -32.88 -0.98 -15.76
C ASN A 103 -33.53 -1.19 -17.14
N THR A 104 -34.86 -1.28 -17.19
CA THR A 104 -35.63 -1.04 -18.42
C THR A 104 -37.08 -0.70 -18.05
N VAL A 105 -37.36 0.57 -17.82
CA VAL A 105 -38.69 1.13 -18.09
C VAL A 105 -38.49 2.44 -18.85
N VAL A 106 -39.02 2.42 -20.06
CA VAL A 106 -39.20 3.51 -21.01
C VAL A 106 -40.34 4.39 -20.51
N GLU A 107 -40.17 5.71 -20.53
CA GLU A 107 -41.31 6.63 -20.69
C GLU A 107 -40.90 7.85 -21.52
N SER A 108 -41.81 8.29 -22.36
CA SER A 108 -41.63 8.97 -23.64
C SER A 108 -42.17 10.41 -23.65
N GLU A 109 -41.48 11.27 -24.43
CA GLU A 109 -41.99 12.43 -25.20
C GLU A 109 -42.47 13.73 -24.48
N PRO A 110 -42.65 14.89 -25.18
CA PRO A 110 -42.15 15.35 -26.48
C PRO A 110 -41.60 16.82 -26.52
N TYR A 111 -40.92 17.14 -27.63
CA TYR A 111 -40.77 18.44 -28.35
C TYR A 111 -40.91 19.80 -27.61
N ARG A 112 -39.86 20.64 -27.74
CA ARG A 112 -40.04 22.09 -27.94
C ARG A 112 -38.93 22.69 -28.81
N SER A 113 -39.30 23.08 -30.03
CA SER A 113 -38.52 23.92 -30.93
C SER A 113 -38.46 25.36 -30.43
N ARG A 114 -37.30 26.03 -30.55
CA ARG A 114 -37.22 27.48 -30.74
C ARG A 114 -35.97 27.88 -31.51
N SER A 115 -36.21 28.55 -32.63
CA SER A 115 -35.28 29.08 -33.63
C SER A 115 -34.47 30.31 -33.18
N SER A 116 -33.54 30.71 -34.07
CA SER A 116 -33.13 32.09 -34.45
C SER A 116 -31.72 32.49 -33.97
N SER A 117 -30.70 32.39 -34.85
CA SER A 117 -30.15 33.46 -35.75
C SER A 117 -29.12 34.34 -35.02
N TYR A 118 -27.98 34.82 -35.55
CA TYR A 118 -27.54 35.21 -36.89
C TYR A 118 -25.99 35.34 -36.92
N LEU A 119 -25.38 35.12 -38.11
CA LEU A 119 -24.22 35.82 -38.76
C LEU A 119 -22.87 35.94 -38.01
N GLU A 120 -21.70 36.05 -38.63
CA GLU A 120 -21.11 35.85 -39.97
C GLU A 120 -19.59 36.06 -39.77
N ASN A 121 -18.79 35.41 -40.61
CA ASN A 121 -17.58 35.91 -41.29
C ASN A 121 -16.64 34.71 -41.56
N GLU A 122 -16.48 34.26 -42.80
CA GLU A 122 -15.63 34.86 -43.86
C GLU A 122 -14.19 35.05 -43.37
N SER A 123 -13.12 34.60 -44.04
CA SER A 123 -12.91 34.09 -45.39
C SER A 123 -11.46 33.61 -45.52
N ALA A 124 -11.27 32.61 -46.40
CA ALA A 124 -10.15 32.41 -47.32
C ALA A 124 -8.69 32.30 -46.80
N SER A 125 -8.00 31.21 -47.16
CA SER A 125 -7.24 31.14 -48.42
C SER A 125 -6.21 30.00 -48.48
N ARG A 126 -6.16 29.35 -49.66
CA ARG A 126 -5.03 28.72 -50.38
C ARG A 126 -4.59 27.27 -50.04
N ASP A 127 -4.95 26.35 -50.95
CA ASP A 127 -4.10 25.80 -52.04
C ASP A 127 -2.62 25.48 -51.72
N ILE A 128 -1.95 24.40 -52.14
CA ILE A 128 -2.20 23.29 -53.07
C ILE A 128 -0.92 22.39 -53.05
N ILE A 129 -1.08 21.07 -53.29
CA ILE A 129 -0.14 20.06 -53.87
C ILE A 129 1.12 19.61 -53.11
N GLY A 130 1.28 18.28 -53.05
CA GLY A 130 2.59 17.63 -52.99
C GLY A 130 2.58 16.15 -52.58
N GLU A 131 1.83 15.27 -53.25
CA GLU A 131 2.05 13.83 -53.15
C GLU A 131 3.32 13.44 -53.93
N THR A 132 4.23 12.71 -53.30
CA THR A 132 5.21 11.87 -54.00
C THR A 132 5.52 10.66 -53.13
N GLU A 133 4.96 9.51 -53.52
CA GLU A 133 5.42 8.18 -53.12
C GLU A 133 6.68 7.83 -53.93
N GLU A 134 7.74 7.33 -53.29
CA GLU A 134 8.66 6.40 -53.97
C GLU A 134 9.44 5.48 -52.99
N GLN A 135 8.94 4.24 -52.94
CA GLN A 135 9.65 2.95 -52.99
C GLN A 135 11.06 2.80 -52.38
N ASN A 136 11.09 2.00 -51.31
CA ASN A 136 12.24 1.26 -50.81
C ASN A 136 12.84 0.31 -51.88
N ARG A 137 14.17 0.34 -52.03
CA ARG A 137 14.94 -0.75 -52.64
C ARG A 137 16.16 -1.11 -51.77
N VAL A 138 16.20 -2.39 -51.43
CA VAL A 138 17.24 -3.15 -50.70
C VAL A 138 18.57 -3.15 -51.47
N VAL A 139 19.71 -2.93 -50.78
CA VAL A 139 21.00 -3.62 -51.03
C VAL A 139 21.81 -3.71 -49.72
N GLU A 140 22.38 -4.90 -49.54
CA GLU A 140 23.12 -5.54 -48.45
C GLU A 140 24.65 -5.34 -48.60
N SER A 141 25.42 -5.38 -47.49
CA SER A 141 26.89 -5.62 -47.32
C SER A 141 27.49 -4.70 -46.23
N ASP A 142 28.43 -5.05 -45.34
CA ASP A 142 29.10 -6.28 -44.87
C ASP A 142 29.83 -5.86 -43.53
N PRO A 143 30.29 -6.78 -42.66
CA PRO A 143 30.67 -6.50 -41.27
C PRO A 143 32.19 -6.33 -41.04
N TYR A 144 32.52 -5.52 -40.01
CA TYR A 144 33.82 -5.32 -39.35
C TYR A 144 34.93 -4.52 -40.08
N GLU A 145 35.23 -3.32 -39.55
CA GLU A 145 36.58 -2.76 -39.25
C GLU A 145 36.40 -1.39 -38.56
N ASN A 146 36.42 -1.29 -37.21
CA ASN A 146 37.52 -0.94 -36.29
C ASN A 146 37.85 0.60 -36.24
N PRO A 147 38.59 1.09 -35.22
CA PRO A 147 38.13 1.76 -34.00
C PRO A 147 38.44 3.28 -33.98
N ASP A 148 38.02 3.97 -32.91
CA ASP A 148 38.35 5.36 -32.54
C ASP A 148 37.60 6.48 -33.30
N VAL A 149 36.34 6.68 -32.95
CA VAL A 149 35.60 7.94 -33.18
C VAL A 149 34.84 8.29 -31.89
N PRO A 150 34.88 9.53 -31.39
CA PRO A 150 34.19 9.90 -30.15
C PRO A 150 32.68 9.79 -30.36
N ASP A 151 32.00 9.10 -29.43
CA ASP A 151 30.55 8.90 -29.42
C ASP A 151 29.82 10.26 -29.38
N MET A 152 29.55 10.82 -30.56
CA MET A 152 28.57 11.87 -30.75
C MET A 152 27.23 11.25 -31.15
N GLU A 153 26.27 11.39 -30.24
CA GLU A 153 24.84 11.52 -30.49
C GLU A 153 24.14 10.33 -31.15
N ASN A 154 23.58 9.46 -30.29
CA ASN A 154 22.45 8.62 -30.68
C ASN A 154 21.35 8.66 -29.59
N GLU A 155 20.81 9.86 -29.36
CA GLU A 155 19.60 10.07 -28.56
C GLU A 155 18.51 10.71 -29.42
N SER A 156 17.62 9.92 -30.01
CA SER A 156 16.25 10.33 -30.38
C SER A 156 15.61 9.19 -31.17
N SER A 157 15.02 8.17 -30.54
CA SER A 157 13.55 8.13 -30.44
C SER A 157 13.05 6.97 -29.56
N GLY A 158 13.91 6.04 -29.17
CA GLY A 158 13.55 4.87 -28.35
C GLY A 158 13.43 5.15 -26.84
N ASN A 159 14.05 6.22 -26.34
CA ASN A 159 14.02 6.59 -24.92
C ASN A 159 12.79 7.44 -24.53
N SER A 160 12.17 8.13 -25.50
CA SER A 160 11.06 9.07 -25.23
C SER A 160 9.81 8.37 -24.67
N TRP A 161 9.44 7.20 -25.19
CA TRP A 161 8.25 6.49 -24.72
C TRP A 161 8.47 5.78 -23.37
N ARG A 162 9.69 5.24 -23.14
CA ARG A 162 10.05 4.64 -21.85
C ARG A 162 10.06 5.68 -20.74
N GLU A 163 10.58 6.87 -21.03
CA GLU A 163 10.56 8.00 -20.11
C GLU A 163 9.14 8.53 -19.84
N LYS A 164 8.28 8.55 -20.87
CA LYS A 164 6.85 8.90 -20.71
C LYS A 164 6.05 7.87 -19.89
N LEU A 165 6.43 6.59 -19.94
CA LEU A 165 5.80 5.52 -19.14
C LEU A 165 6.49 5.30 -17.78
N ARG A 166 7.60 5.97 -17.53
CA ARG A 166 8.32 5.89 -16.25
C ARG A 166 7.49 6.53 -15.16
N ASP A 167 7.54 5.92 -13.98
CA ASP A 167 6.97 6.50 -12.78
C ASP A 167 7.74 7.75 -12.39
N LYS A 168 7.08 8.91 -12.42
CA LYS A 168 7.69 10.23 -12.11
C LYS A 168 7.54 10.65 -10.66
N SER A 169 6.96 9.80 -9.81
CA SER A 169 6.65 10.20 -8.43
C SER A 169 7.90 10.59 -7.62
N ARG A 170 9.08 10.04 -7.96
CA ARG A 170 10.36 10.48 -7.38
C ARG A 170 10.75 11.88 -7.85
N ASP A 171 10.67 12.13 -9.16
CA ASP A 171 11.00 13.41 -9.78
C ASP A 171 10.09 14.53 -9.26
N ASP A 172 8.79 14.26 -9.16
CA ASP A 172 7.78 15.20 -8.65
C ASP A 172 8.05 15.52 -7.16
N MET A 173 8.45 14.53 -6.36
CA MET A 173 8.84 14.75 -4.96
C MET A 173 10.03 15.69 -4.84
N VAL A 174 11.08 15.55 -5.67
CA VAL A 174 12.24 16.46 -5.65
C VAL A 174 11.83 17.89 -5.96
N GLN A 175 10.99 18.10 -6.98
CA GLN A 175 10.52 19.44 -7.33
C GLN A 175 9.74 20.09 -6.19
N ARG A 176 8.89 19.32 -5.50
CA ARG A 176 8.09 19.82 -4.39
C ARG A 176 8.90 20.12 -3.14
N LEU A 177 9.86 19.27 -2.79
CA LEU A 177 10.79 19.52 -1.68
C LEU A 177 11.58 20.81 -1.91
N ASN A 178 12.11 21.00 -3.13
CA ASN A 178 12.78 22.25 -3.49
C ASN A 178 11.83 23.46 -3.43
N ALA A 179 10.56 23.30 -3.85
CA ALA A 179 9.55 24.35 -3.74
C ALA A 179 9.19 24.72 -2.29
N THR A 180 9.35 23.81 -1.32
CA THR A 180 9.18 24.08 0.11
C THR A 180 10.44 24.61 0.78
N GLY A 181 11.54 24.76 0.03
CA GLY A 181 12.82 25.27 0.51
C GLY A 181 13.79 24.19 1.00
N VAL A 182 13.45 22.91 0.85
CA VAL A 182 14.35 21.78 1.17
C VAL A 182 15.24 21.52 -0.04
N LYS A 183 16.56 21.60 0.14
CA LYS A 183 17.54 21.34 -0.92
C LYS A 183 17.58 19.83 -1.21
N ALA A 184 16.87 19.40 -2.24
CA ALA A 184 16.74 18.00 -2.61
C ALA A 184 17.35 17.72 -3.99
N THR A 185 18.19 16.69 -4.08
CA THR A 185 18.85 16.27 -5.32
C THR A 185 18.61 14.79 -5.58
N MET A 186 18.66 14.38 -6.85
CA MET A 186 18.46 12.99 -7.24
C MET A 186 19.76 12.23 -7.04
N SER A 187 19.76 11.23 -6.16
CA SER A 187 20.92 10.38 -5.94
C SER A 187 21.19 9.50 -7.17
N GLU A 188 22.47 9.17 -7.35
CA GLU A 188 22.88 8.09 -8.23
C GLU A 188 22.28 6.75 -7.79
N ARG A 189 22.01 5.88 -8.78
CA ARG A 189 21.39 4.57 -8.55
C ARG A 189 22.41 3.55 -8.05
N GLY A 190 21.94 2.57 -7.27
CA GLY A 190 22.75 1.41 -6.88
C GLY A 190 23.39 1.50 -5.49
N ARG A 191 23.08 2.56 -4.72
CA ARG A 191 23.43 2.64 -3.30
C ARG A 191 22.77 1.51 -2.49
N PRO A 192 23.48 0.90 -1.51
CA PRO A 192 22.92 -0.17 -0.67
C PRO A 192 21.58 0.19 -0.01
N GLU A 193 21.38 1.47 0.32
CA GLU A 193 20.19 2.01 0.96
C GLU A 193 18.95 1.97 0.04
N GLU A 194 19.11 1.91 -1.29
CA GLU A 194 17.98 1.61 -2.21
C GLU A 194 17.42 0.20 -1.97
N GLY A 195 18.25 -0.69 -1.41
CA GLY A 195 17.90 -2.03 -0.96
C GLY A 195 16.87 -2.03 0.17
N ILE A 196 16.76 -0.95 0.95
CA ILE A 196 15.82 -0.86 2.06
C ILE A 196 14.39 -0.92 1.51
N ARG A 197 13.68 -1.98 1.90
CA ARG A 197 12.31 -2.29 1.47
C ARG A 197 12.14 -2.52 -0.04
N SER A 198 13.21 -2.71 -0.80
CA SER A 198 13.10 -3.22 -2.18
C SER A 198 13.16 -4.75 -2.20
N GLY A 199 12.47 -5.37 -3.16
CA GLY A 199 12.33 -6.82 -3.22
C GLY A 199 11.36 -7.27 -4.32
N ARG A 200 10.94 -8.53 -4.29
CA ARG A 200 10.11 -9.11 -5.37
C ARG A 200 8.79 -8.36 -5.62
N PHE A 201 8.22 -7.74 -4.60
CA PHE A 201 6.94 -7.04 -4.65
C PHE A 201 7.05 -5.52 -4.47
N HIS A 202 8.28 -5.02 -4.26
CA HIS A 202 8.56 -3.63 -3.91
C HIS A 202 9.72 -3.13 -4.75
N ARG A 203 9.52 -2.02 -5.46
CA ARG A 203 10.54 -1.44 -6.35
C ARG A 203 10.89 -0.05 -5.87
N SER A 204 12.14 0.16 -5.47
CA SER A 204 12.65 1.52 -5.26
C SER A 204 12.67 2.27 -6.58
N LEU A 205 12.14 3.49 -6.56
CA LEU A 205 12.24 4.46 -7.66
C LEU A 205 13.58 5.22 -7.63
N GLY A 206 14.37 5.05 -6.56
CA GLY A 206 15.67 5.69 -6.32
C GLY A 206 15.66 6.55 -5.05
N LEU A 207 16.86 6.91 -4.58
CA LEU A 207 17.04 7.83 -3.46
C LEU A 207 16.98 9.29 -3.92
N ILE A 208 16.56 10.14 -3.01
CA ILE A 208 16.64 11.60 -3.07
C ILE A 208 17.55 12.00 -1.93
N ASP A 209 18.67 12.64 -2.23
CA ASP A 209 19.56 13.18 -1.20
C ASP A 209 19.04 14.54 -0.74
N ILE A 210 19.12 14.78 0.56
CA ILE A 210 18.70 16.02 1.19
C ILE A 210 19.94 16.67 1.78
N GLU A 211 20.21 17.91 1.38
CA GLU A 211 21.36 18.67 1.84
C GLU A 211 21.02 19.49 3.09
N GLU A 212 21.96 19.55 4.04
CA GLU A 212 21.87 20.41 5.23
C GLU A 212 20.64 20.14 6.14
N ASP A 213 20.22 18.87 6.25
CA ASP A 213 19.06 18.47 7.06
C ASP A 213 19.36 17.25 7.97
N VAL A 214 18.53 17.05 9.00
CA VAL A 214 18.56 15.87 9.89
C VAL A 214 18.13 14.61 9.13
N ILE A 215 17.30 14.79 8.10
CA ILE A 215 16.98 13.73 7.15
C ILE A 215 18.06 13.72 6.08
N SER A 216 18.83 12.64 5.93
CA SER A 216 19.92 12.58 4.95
C SER A 216 19.45 12.21 3.55
N TRP A 217 18.43 11.35 3.45
CA TRP A 217 17.89 10.91 2.18
C TRP A 217 16.45 10.41 2.31
N ILE A 218 15.75 10.36 1.18
CA ILE A 218 14.40 9.81 1.05
C ILE A 218 14.39 8.74 -0.04
N ASN A 219 13.84 7.57 0.24
CA ASN A 219 13.58 6.53 -0.76
C ASN A 219 12.08 6.45 -1.06
N VAL A 220 11.72 6.50 -2.34
CA VAL A 220 10.34 6.26 -2.79
C VAL A 220 10.23 4.83 -3.28
N VAL A 221 9.49 3.99 -2.56
CA VAL A 221 9.31 2.58 -2.89
C VAL A 221 7.89 2.33 -3.38
N ARG A 222 7.77 1.92 -4.65
CA ARG A 222 6.49 1.48 -5.22
C ARG A 222 6.21 0.04 -4.85
N ILE A 223 5.04 -0.20 -4.27
CA ILE A 223 4.56 -1.53 -3.88
C ILE A 223 3.56 -2.00 -4.92
N LYS A 224 3.79 -3.20 -5.45
CA LYS A 224 2.88 -3.79 -6.43
C LYS A 224 1.53 -4.07 -5.78
N SER A 225 0.46 -3.58 -6.40
CA SER A 225 -0.90 -3.90 -5.97
C SER A 225 -1.15 -5.41 -6.07
N ARG A 226 -1.91 -5.96 -5.12
CA ARG A 226 -2.39 -7.36 -5.16
C ARG A 226 -3.35 -7.60 -6.33
N ASP A 227 -4.12 -6.58 -6.69
CA ASP A 227 -5.02 -6.59 -7.84
C ASP A 227 -4.39 -5.85 -9.02
N LYS A 228 -4.55 -6.39 -10.23
CA LYS A 228 -4.13 -5.79 -11.50
C LYS A 228 -4.73 -4.39 -11.70
N ASN A 229 -5.92 -4.15 -11.15
CA ASN A 229 -6.63 -2.86 -11.26
C ASN A 229 -6.64 -2.06 -9.95
N GLY A 230 -6.00 -2.55 -8.89
CA GLY A 230 -5.95 -1.85 -7.61
C GLY A 230 -5.05 -0.62 -7.67
N PRO A 231 -5.32 0.41 -6.84
CA PRO A 231 -4.50 1.62 -6.80
C PRO A 231 -3.05 1.28 -6.43
N SER A 232 -2.10 2.01 -7.02
CA SER A 232 -0.68 1.87 -6.66
C SER A 232 -0.49 2.20 -5.19
N ARG A 233 0.42 1.49 -4.52
CA ARG A 233 0.78 1.75 -3.13
C ARG A 233 2.22 2.21 -3.09
N TYR A 234 2.50 3.19 -2.25
CA TYR A 234 3.83 3.75 -2.13
C TYR A 234 4.26 3.77 -0.67
N ARG A 235 5.55 3.58 -0.46
CA ARG A 235 6.18 3.76 0.84
C ARG A 235 7.26 4.81 0.68
N THR A 236 7.11 5.91 1.41
CA THR A 236 8.15 6.94 1.52
C THR A 236 8.98 6.63 2.75
N VAL A 237 10.29 6.50 2.56
CA VAL A 237 11.25 6.15 3.62
C VAL A 237 12.15 7.35 3.84
N PHE A 238 12.05 7.99 5.00
CA PHE A 238 12.90 9.09 5.43
C PHE A 238 14.04 8.52 6.28
N ALA A 239 15.28 8.84 5.97
CA ALA A 239 16.44 8.32 6.69
C ALA A 239 17.07 9.38 7.59
N ILE A 240 17.28 9.00 8.85
CA ILE A 240 17.84 9.84 9.90
C ILE A 240 19.14 9.15 10.36
N PRO A 241 20.31 9.62 9.93
CA PRO A 241 21.57 9.05 10.35
C PRO A 241 21.75 9.27 11.85
N ASP A 242 22.25 8.24 12.54
CA ASP A 242 22.48 8.32 13.97
C ASP A 242 23.68 7.45 14.34
N ALA A 243 24.81 8.12 14.57
CA ALA A 243 26.09 7.48 14.89
C ALA A 243 26.05 6.68 16.20
N THR A 244 25.07 6.93 17.07
CA THR A 244 24.91 6.17 18.31
C THR A 244 24.30 4.79 18.05
N VAL A 245 23.70 4.53 16.88
CA VAL A 245 23.24 3.19 16.45
C VAL A 245 24.46 2.41 15.96
N PRO A 246 24.86 1.30 16.62
CA PRO A 246 25.90 0.45 16.08
C PRO A 246 25.45 -0.14 14.75
N MET A 247 26.36 -0.39 13.81
CA MET A 247 26.01 -1.06 12.55
C MET A 247 25.60 -2.53 12.74
N ASP A 248 26.10 -3.15 13.81
CA ASP A 248 25.74 -4.52 14.18
C ASP A 248 24.88 -4.48 15.44
N HIS A 249 23.58 -4.63 15.25
CA HIS A 249 22.58 -4.58 16.31
C HIS A 249 21.35 -5.42 15.93
N GLU A 250 20.48 -5.67 16.89
CA GLU A 250 19.17 -6.25 16.62
C GLU A 250 18.24 -5.20 16.00
N ALA A 251 17.52 -5.56 14.94
CA ALA A 251 16.60 -4.64 14.27
C ALA A 251 15.50 -4.17 15.22
N LEU A 252 15.50 -2.88 15.51
CA LEU A 252 14.49 -2.20 16.32
C LEU A 252 13.30 -1.79 15.47
N LYS A 253 12.08 -1.98 15.99
CA LYS A 253 10.85 -1.55 15.34
C LYS A 253 9.85 -0.86 16.28
N VAL A 254 9.30 0.25 15.79
CA VAL A 254 8.10 0.91 16.32
C VAL A 254 7.10 1.04 15.17
N ALA A 255 5.82 0.79 15.39
CA ALA A 255 4.80 0.94 14.35
C ALA A 255 3.47 1.41 14.92
N THR A 256 2.73 2.19 14.14
CA THR A 256 1.35 2.52 14.47
C THR A 256 0.44 1.33 14.18
N VAL A 257 -0.53 1.13 15.06
CA VAL A 257 -1.59 0.14 14.92
C VAL A 257 -2.92 0.87 15.05
N ARG A 258 -3.69 0.83 13.96
CA ARG A 258 -5.03 1.43 13.91
C ARG A 258 -6.00 0.57 14.69
N LYS A 259 -6.61 1.16 15.73
CA LYS A 259 -7.77 0.58 16.40
C LYS A 259 -9.00 0.93 15.57
N LYS A 260 -9.59 -0.07 14.91
CA LYS A 260 -10.83 0.10 14.15
C LYS A 260 -12.04 -0.16 15.04
N SER A 261 -13.18 0.46 14.70
CA SER A 261 -14.46 0.16 15.36
C SER A 261 -14.90 -1.29 15.17
N PHE A 262 -14.35 -1.97 14.16
CA PHE A 262 -14.57 -3.37 13.89
C PHE A 262 -13.33 -3.99 13.20
N PRO A 263 -13.01 -5.28 13.42
CA PRO A 263 -11.62 -5.76 13.38
C PRO A 263 -10.87 -5.68 12.04
N ILE A 264 -11.56 -5.65 10.90
CA ILE A 264 -10.93 -5.49 9.57
C ILE A 264 -11.45 -4.27 8.80
N PHE A 265 -12.68 -3.84 9.04
CA PHE A 265 -13.31 -2.69 8.40
C PHE A 265 -14.13 -1.90 9.42
N GLY A 266 -14.41 -0.63 9.14
CA GLY A 266 -15.00 0.29 10.11
C GLY A 266 -14.16 1.54 10.27
N LYS A 267 -14.72 2.52 11.00
CA LYS A 267 -14.04 3.81 11.24
C LYS A 267 -12.84 3.58 12.15
N VAL A 268 -11.74 4.29 11.92
CA VAL A 268 -10.62 4.31 12.85
C VAL A 268 -11.10 5.03 14.11
N VAL A 269 -11.10 4.34 15.25
CA VAL A 269 -11.54 4.89 16.56
C VAL A 269 -10.37 5.30 17.43
N GLY A 270 -9.15 4.96 17.03
CA GLY A 270 -7.92 5.39 17.68
C GLY A 270 -6.70 4.82 16.98
N ILE A 271 -5.53 5.35 17.35
CA ILE A 271 -4.23 4.84 16.96
C ILE A 271 -3.45 4.61 18.24
N HIS A 272 -2.64 3.56 18.26
CA HIS A 272 -1.66 3.36 19.30
C HIS A 272 -0.36 2.88 18.67
N TRP A 273 0.74 3.13 19.35
CA TRP A 273 2.05 2.66 18.96
C TRP A 273 2.30 1.26 19.54
N GLN A 274 2.95 0.42 18.75
CA GLN A 274 3.43 -0.89 19.14
C GLN A 274 4.95 -0.94 18.94
N SER A 275 5.68 -1.39 19.95
CA SER A 275 7.14 -1.50 19.91
C SER A 275 7.66 -2.65 20.77
N GLU A 276 8.95 -2.93 20.63
CA GLU A 276 9.71 -3.72 21.61
C GLU A 276 9.79 -2.99 22.96
N GLU A 277 9.92 -3.74 24.07
CA GLU A 277 9.89 -3.17 25.44
C GLU A 277 10.95 -2.09 25.67
N LYS A 278 12.15 -2.27 25.12
CA LYS A 278 13.27 -1.30 25.19
C LYS A 278 12.95 0.05 24.54
N LEU A 279 11.90 0.15 23.71
CA LEU A 279 11.47 1.37 23.04
C LEU A 279 10.23 2.01 23.69
N ASN A 280 9.74 1.46 24.82
CA ASN A 280 8.58 2.01 25.51
C ASN A 280 8.73 3.50 25.89
N PRO A 281 9.90 4.00 26.37
CA PRO A 281 10.06 5.43 26.65
C PRO A 281 9.87 6.31 25.41
N LEU A 282 10.35 5.86 24.26
CA LEU A 282 10.19 6.56 22.98
C LEU A 282 8.71 6.57 22.54
N VAL A 283 8.01 5.44 22.69
CA VAL A 283 6.57 5.36 22.42
C VAL A 283 5.76 6.31 23.32
N GLU A 284 6.15 6.44 24.58
CA GLU A 284 5.49 7.37 25.51
C GLU A 284 5.66 8.82 25.06
N LEU A 285 6.83 9.20 24.53
CA LEU A 285 7.07 10.51 23.94
C LEU A 285 6.17 10.76 22.73
N PHE A 286 6.09 9.81 21.79
CA PHE A 286 5.22 9.94 20.61
C PHE A 286 3.75 10.07 20.99
N THR A 287 3.27 9.24 21.92
CA THR A 287 1.86 9.22 22.33
C THR A 287 1.43 10.51 23.05
N LYS A 288 2.36 11.18 23.73
CA LYS A 288 2.08 12.45 24.43
C LYS A 288 2.16 13.68 23.55
N ASP A 289 2.67 13.53 22.33
CA ASP A 289 2.89 14.64 21.40
C ASP A 289 1.73 14.79 20.43
N GLU A 290 0.92 15.83 20.64
CA GLU A 290 -0.30 16.08 19.86
C GLU A 290 -0.03 16.24 18.35
N GLU A 291 1.12 16.81 17.96
CA GLU A 291 1.46 17.00 16.55
C GLU A 291 1.84 15.68 15.88
N VAL A 292 2.57 14.83 16.61
CA VAL A 292 2.90 13.46 16.16
C VAL A 292 1.63 12.62 16.06
N GLU A 293 0.77 12.64 17.07
CA GLU A 293 -0.50 11.92 17.07
C GLU A 293 -1.43 12.39 15.93
N SER A 294 -1.45 13.69 15.63
CA SER A 294 -2.19 14.24 14.50
C SER A 294 -1.65 13.71 13.16
N LEU A 295 -0.32 13.74 12.97
CA LEU A 295 0.30 13.23 11.75
C LEU A 295 -0.03 11.75 11.54
N VAL A 296 0.14 10.90 12.56
CA VAL A 296 -0.14 9.47 12.42
C VAL A 296 -1.62 9.17 12.25
N THR A 297 -2.51 10.01 12.79
CA THR A 297 -3.95 9.92 12.56
C THR A 297 -4.30 10.19 11.10
N GLU A 298 -3.70 11.23 10.51
CA GLU A 298 -3.89 11.59 9.12
C GLU A 298 -3.34 10.51 8.17
N VAL A 299 -2.07 10.15 8.32
CA VAL A 299 -1.40 9.26 7.35
C VAL A 299 -1.67 7.78 7.62
N GLY A 300 -1.89 7.42 8.89
CA GLY A 300 -2.19 6.07 9.34
C GLY A 300 -0.99 5.20 9.63
N ASP A 301 -0.43 4.63 8.56
CA ASP A 301 0.55 3.55 8.66
C ASP A 301 1.96 4.14 8.67
N VAL A 302 2.43 4.46 9.88
CA VAL A 302 3.79 4.95 10.15
C VAL A 302 4.57 3.85 10.84
N GLN A 303 5.78 3.60 10.36
CA GLN A 303 6.68 2.64 10.96
C GLN A 303 8.07 3.23 11.10
N ILE A 304 8.73 2.96 12.21
CA ILE A 304 10.08 3.42 12.49
C ILE A 304 10.95 2.17 12.68
N HIS A 305 12.06 2.13 11.96
CA HIS A 305 12.95 0.97 11.96
C HIS A 305 14.41 1.39 12.07
N THR A 306 15.22 0.47 12.55
CA THR A 306 16.66 0.47 12.27
C THR A 306 17.00 -0.69 11.33
N HIS A 307 18.09 -0.57 10.56
CA HIS A 307 18.46 -1.55 9.54
C HIS A 307 19.88 -2.07 9.75
N PRO A 308 20.06 -3.14 10.55
CA PRO A 308 21.38 -3.69 10.86
C PRO A 308 22.18 -4.01 9.60
N ARG A 309 23.45 -3.62 9.59
CA ARG A 309 24.43 -3.83 8.51
C ARG A 309 24.12 -3.14 7.18
N ILE A 310 23.07 -2.32 7.12
CA ILE A 310 22.65 -1.61 5.90
C ILE A 310 22.73 -0.11 6.10
N PHE A 311 22.19 0.41 7.20
CA PHE A 311 22.13 1.85 7.46
C PHE A 311 22.35 2.14 8.94
N GLN A 312 23.28 3.06 9.22
CA GLN A 312 23.60 3.50 10.57
C GLN A 312 22.64 4.60 11.02
N GLY A 313 21.44 4.20 11.46
CA GLY A 313 20.46 5.15 11.95
C GLY A 313 19.04 4.61 11.91
N TRP A 314 18.09 5.54 11.87
CA TRP A 314 16.66 5.28 11.87
C TRP A 314 16.04 5.58 10.51
N THR A 315 14.97 4.88 10.19
CA THR A 315 14.10 5.26 9.08
C THR A 315 12.68 5.43 9.55
N ILE A 316 12.02 6.52 9.15
CA ILE A 316 10.58 6.71 9.27
C ILE A 316 9.96 6.31 7.94
N GLU A 317 9.04 5.36 7.96
CA GLU A 317 8.39 4.79 6.79
C GLU A 317 6.90 5.12 6.83
N ILE A 318 6.38 5.79 5.80
CA ILE A 318 4.96 6.13 5.66
C ILE A 318 4.38 5.41 4.45
N LEU A 319 3.32 4.64 4.66
CA LEU A 319 2.62 3.91 3.60
C LEU A 319 1.38 4.67 3.14
N THR A 320 1.29 4.93 1.83
CA THR A 320 0.13 5.58 1.19
C THR A 320 -0.43 4.77 0.03
N VAL A 321 -1.70 5.04 -0.30
CA VAL A 321 -2.43 4.40 -1.40
C VAL A 321 -2.85 5.47 -2.40
N GLY A 322 -2.65 5.22 -3.69
CA GLY A 322 -2.98 6.12 -4.79
C GLY A 322 -1.79 7.00 -5.20
N SER A 323 -1.15 7.68 -4.25
CA SER A 323 -0.02 8.59 -4.47
C SER A 323 1.09 8.37 -3.46
N VAL A 324 2.29 8.89 -3.75
CA VAL A 324 3.39 8.95 -2.79
C VAL A 324 3.05 9.91 -1.65
N PHE A 325 3.52 9.63 -0.44
CA PHE A 325 3.43 10.59 0.64
C PHE A 325 4.39 11.74 0.38
N GLU A 326 3.83 12.94 0.21
CA GLU A 326 4.56 14.18 -0.02
C GLU A 326 4.42 15.07 1.23
N PRO A 327 5.49 15.30 2.00
CA PRO A 327 5.40 16.11 3.20
C PRO A 327 5.20 17.58 2.84
N HIS A 328 4.13 18.19 3.37
CA HIS A 328 4.01 19.64 3.44
C HIS A 328 4.86 20.18 4.59
N LYS A 329 5.03 21.51 4.67
CA LYS A 329 5.85 22.16 5.71
C LYS A 329 5.50 21.69 7.14
N ILE A 330 4.22 21.52 7.44
CA ILE A 330 3.76 21.01 8.74
C ILE A 330 4.24 19.56 8.95
N HIS A 331 4.02 18.69 7.97
CA HIS A 331 4.48 17.30 8.03
C HIS A 331 6.00 17.22 8.19
N TRP A 332 6.76 18.04 7.47
CA TRP A 332 8.22 18.09 7.56
C TRP A 332 8.69 18.43 8.98
N ASN A 333 8.09 19.46 9.60
CA ASN A 333 8.40 19.83 10.98
C ASN A 333 8.11 18.69 11.97
N VAL A 334 6.98 17.97 11.80
CA VAL A 334 6.66 16.84 12.67
C VAL A 334 7.62 15.67 12.45
N ILE A 335 8.03 15.40 11.20
CA ILE A 335 9.06 14.38 10.91
C ILE A 335 10.39 14.76 11.58
N HIS A 336 10.78 16.04 11.59
CA HIS A 336 11.97 16.50 12.35
C HIS A 336 11.81 16.31 13.84
N LYS A 337 10.63 16.62 14.39
CA LYS A 337 10.35 16.39 15.80
C LYS A 337 10.48 14.91 16.20
N ILE A 338 9.99 14.01 15.34
CA ILE A 338 10.19 12.57 15.52
C ILE A 338 11.68 12.22 15.43
N ALA A 339 12.43 12.79 14.48
CA ALA A 339 13.87 12.59 14.36
C ALA A 339 14.64 13.06 15.60
N ASP A 340 14.25 14.19 16.18
CA ASP A 340 14.82 14.71 17.42
C ASP A 340 14.56 13.75 18.58
N TYR A 341 13.34 13.21 18.71
CA TYR A 341 13.06 12.19 19.72
C TYR A 341 13.90 10.92 19.52
N LEU A 342 14.07 10.46 18.28
CA LEU A 342 14.85 9.26 17.96
C LEU A 342 16.34 9.41 18.32
N THR A 343 16.90 10.59 18.06
CA THR A 343 18.32 10.87 18.27
C THR A 343 18.65 11.34 19.69
N SER A 344 17.67 11.88 20.42
CA SER A 344 17.83 12.33 21.81
C SER A 344 17.45 11.29 22.87
N SER A 345 16.73 10.23 22.49
CA SER A 345 16.27 9.22 23.45
C SER A 345 17.45 8.41 24.02
N PRO A 346 17.61 8.34 25.36
CA PRO A 346 18.61 7.47 25.99
C PRO A 346 18.24 6.01 25.73
N ARG A 347 19.26 5.20 25.39
CA ARG A 347 19.08 3.83 24.89
C ARG A 347 19.33 2.76 25.93
#